data_AF-A0AAJ0G8Q8-F1
#
_entry.id   AF-A0AAJ0G8Q8-F1
#
_cell.length_a   1.000
_cell.length_b   1.000
_cell.length_c   1.000
_cell.angle_alpha   90.00
_cell.angle_beta   90.00
_cell.angle_gamma   90.00
#
_symmetry.space_group_name_H-M   'P 1'
#
loop_
_entity.id
_entity.type
_entity.pdbx_description
1 polymer ?
#
loop_
_entity_poly.entity_id
_entity_poly.type
_entity_poly.pdbx_seq_one_letter_code
_entity_poly.pdbx_strand_id
1 'polypeptide(L)'
;MAYYWDDGGIWYVQPFRFVVRWKLILDAPADQWIGGVGPERDHVSKSEPLTLPFVRNAMADAFPVFLNKSAKMAPYLSAPYRDLNTSIVQRFRCSLVQIQIPDTKGRHIDLAPFPDSIDDCGVVHFKDNDRPEYHRIKDEKTKPDIVVLCTGYKQVFPFWNNQQEHSDWNGKPYPTAADANVRDIWRRDDPSIGFIGFVRPSLGAIPPISEMQAQLWILQIAAPARIRRPLGVDDETHYRLKPATNARIQYGVEHESYVYQLALDMNSALGFQEVISLGYSYDWRFPLVWTLSANLNAKFRVRGPWATDSAKAAMTGEMWTMIKRRRLFFDHFLLSIMPMMIFGPVMLLVYLYSSLVLAAQMGGNRIRTIASMPAQEKRHLRGVRRTAGVVSL
;
A
#
# COMPACT_ATOMS: atom_id res chain seq x y z
N MET A 1 1.20 -2.81 9.31
CA MET A 1 1.78 -3.68 10.36
C MET A 1 1.60 -5.11 9.90
N ALA A 2 2.69 -5.76 9.53
CA ALA A 2 2.73 -7.19 9.30
C ALA A 2 3.94 -7.75 10.01
N TYR A 3 3.73 -8.91 10.63
CA TYR A 3 4.78 -9.68 11.25
C TYR A 3 5.01 -10.89 10.35
N TYR A 4 6.26 -11.07 9.93
CA TYR A 4 6.68 -12.17 9.08
C TYR A 4 7.73 -13.00 9.82
N TRP A 5 7.63 -14.32 9.69
CA TRP A 5 8.64 -15.28 10.14
C TRP A 5 8.97 -16.20 8.96
N ASP A 6 10.25 -16.55 8.82
CA ASP A 6 10.80 -17.28 7.68
C ASP A 6 10.13 -18.66 7.52
N ASP A 7 10.14 -19.15 6.26
CA ASP A 7 9.60 -20.44 5.76
C ASP A 7 8.14 -20.47 5.25
N GLY A 8 7.83 -19.56 4.31
CA GLY A 8 7.01 -19.94 3.15
C GLY A 8 5.49 -19.74 3.21
N GLY A 9 4.95 -18.93 4.12
CA GLY A 9 3.51 -18.62 4.13
C GLY A 9 3.20 -17.15 4.44
N ILE A 10 2.69 -16.40 3.45
CA ILE A 10 2.18 -15.04 3.63
C ILE A 10 0.76 -15.13 4.20
N TRP A 11 0.56 -14.67 5.44
CA TRP A 11 -0.77 -14.31 5.93
C TRP A 11 -0.75 -12.86 6.42
N TYR A 12 -0.96 -11.97 5.48
CA TYR A 12 -1.12 -10.54 5.70
C TYR A 12 -2.59 -10.25 6.02
N VAL A 13 -2.92 -9.74 7.21
CA VAL A 13 -4.17 -9.00 7.38
C VAL A 13 -3.84 -7.55 7.73
N GLN A 14 -4.37 -6.63 6.92
CA GLN A 14 -4.00 -5.21 6.91
C GLN A 14 -4.69 -4.43 8.05
N PRO A 15 -4.00 -4.04 9.14
CA PRO A 15 -4.51 -3.01 10.03
C PRO A 15 -4.69 -1.65 9.35
N PHE A 16 -3.99 -1.41 8.25
CA PHE A 16 -4.00 -0.14 7.54
C PHE A 16 -5.34 0.15 6.83
N ARG A 17 -6.13 -0.88 6.48
CA ARG A 17 -7.43 -0.68 5.76
C ARG A 17 -8.48 0.01 6.61
N PHE A 18 -8.53 -0.35 7.89
CA PHE A 18 -9.42 0.28 8.86
C PHE A 18 -8.93 1.69 9.23
N VAL A 19 -7.61 1.87 9.33
CA VAL A 19 -6.97 3.18 9.54
C VAL A 19 -7.27 4.13 8.40
N VAL A 20 -7.15 3.70 7.14
CA VAL A 20 -7.45 4.56 5.99
C VAL A 20 -8.93 4.89 5.92
N ARG A 21 -9.83 3.94 6.22
CA ARG A 21 -11.27 4.21 6.35
C ARG A 21 -11.55 5.23 7.46
N TRP A 22 -10.92 5.09 8.62
CA TRP A 22 -11.05 6.05 9.74
C TRP A 22 -10.36 7.38 9.48
N LYS A 23 -9.20 7.41 8.82
CA LYS A 23 -8.46 8.60 8.40
C LYS A 23 -9.19 9.33 7.26
N LEU A 24 -9.92 8.63 6.40
CA LEU A 24 -10.85 9.22 5.44
C LEU A 24 -12.08 9.84 6.12
N ILE A 25 -12.55 9.22 7.21
CA ILE A 25 -13.65 9.73 8.04
C ILE A 25 -13.19 10.92 8.91
N LEU A 26 -11.93 10.96 9.35
CA LEU A 26 -11.40 11.95 10.29
C LEU A 26 -10.46 13.03 9.69
N ASP A 27 -9.51 12.67 8.83
CA ASP A 27 -8.39 13.54 8.38
C ASP A 27 -8.46 13.96 6.92
N ALA A 28 -9.04 13.15 6.02
CA ALA A 28 -9.50 13.71 4.76
C ALA A 28 -10.61 14.67 5.17
N PRO A 29 -10.54 15.95 4.79
CA PRO A 29 -11.63 16.83 5.13
C PRO A 29 -12.84 16.17 4.46
N ALA A 30 -13.83 15.72 5.24
CA ALA A 30 -15.08 15.14 4.72
C ALA A 30 -15.73 16.05 3.67
N ASP A 31 -15.26 17.28 3.60
CA ASP A 31 -15.39 18.30 2.57
C ASP A 31 -14.90 17.92 1.15
N GLN A 32 -13.98 16.96 0.99
CA GLN A 32 -13.55 16.43 -0.33
C GLN A 32 -14.64 15.58 -1.01
N TRP A 33 -15.68 15.20 -0.25
CA TRP A 33 -16.75 14.29 -0.68
C TRP A 33 -18.13 14.93 -0.56
N ILE A 34 -18.16 16.25 -0.58
CA ILE A 34 -19.38 17.01 -0.69
C ILE A 34 -20.01 16.72 -2.06
N GLY A 35 -21.27 16.26 -2.04
CA GLY A 35 -21.96 15.64 -3.17
C GLY A 35 -22.05 14.11 -3.10
N GLY A 36 -21.48 13.49 -2.06
CA GLY A 36 -21.41 12.04 -1.90
C GLY A 36 -20.38 11.40 -2.83
N VAL A 37 -20.15 10.10 -2.65
CA VAL A 37 -19.52 9.25 -3.66
C VAL A 37 -20.67 8.73 -4.51
N GLY A 38 -20.77 9.11 -5.78
CA GLY A 38 -21.81 8.54 -6.65
C GLY A 38 -21.68 7.00 -6.71
N PRO A 39 -22.75 6.24 -7.00
CA PRO A 39 -22.71 4.77 -7.09
C PRO A 39 -21.62 4.23 -8.06
N GLU A 40 -21.22 5.09 -8.99
CA GLU A 40 -20.20 4.87 -10.03
C GLU A 40 -18.76 5.04 -9.54
N ARG A 41 -18.59 5.66 -8.37
CA ARG A 41 -17.32 5.78 -7.63
C ARG A 41 -17.35 4.97 -6.33
N ASP A 42 -18.56 4.63 -5.87
CA ASP A 42 -18.83 3.73 -4.74
C ASP A 42 -18.90 2.28 -5.24
N HIS A 43 -17.87 1.87 -5.99
CA HIS A 43 -17.77 0.53 -6.54
C HIS A 43 -17.21 -0.44 -5.50
N VAL A 44 -17.97 -0.66 -4.42
CA VAL A 44 -17.78 -1.79 -3.49
C VAL A 44 -18.63 -3.00 -3.94
N SER A 45 -19.64 -2.81 -4.81
CA SER A 45 -20.61 -3.84 -5.18
C SER A 45 -20.70 -4.12 -6.70
N LYS A 46 -19.64 -4.68 -7.28
CA LYS A 46 -19.75 -5.50 -8.51
C LYS A 46 -18.94 -6.79 -8.41
N SER A 47 -19.15 -7.53 -7.32
CA SER A 47 -18.86 -8.98 -7.30
C SER A 47 -20.18 -9.74 -7.37
N GLU A 48 -20.39 -10.47 -8.47
CA GLU A 48 -21.51 -11.40 -8.65
C GLU A 48 -21.49 -12.54 -7.60
N PRO A 49 -22.62 -13.22 -7.38
CA PRO A 49 -22.91 -13.90 -6.13
C PRO A 49 -22.47 -15.37 -6.15
N LEU A 50 -21.61 -15.77 -5.21
CA LEU A 50 -21.56 -17.16 -4.73
C LEU A 50 -21.45 -17.19 -3.20
N THR A 51 -22.59 -17.52 -2.58
CA THR A 51 -22.79 -18.25 -1.31
C THR A 51 -21.81 -18.04 -0.15
N LEU A 52 -22.09 -17.05 0.73
CA LEU A 52 -22.29 -17.20 2.20
C LEU A 52 -22.26 -15.79 2.90
N PRO A 53 -23.28 -15.40 3.70
CA PRO A 53 -23.47 -13.98 4.08
C PRO A 53 -22.56 -13.42 5.18
N PHE A 54 -21.92 -14.25 6.00
CA PHE A 54 -21.33 -13.76 7.26
C PHE A 54 -19.81 -13.47 7.23
N VAL A 55 -19.10 -13.91 6.18
CA VAL A 55 -17.63 -13.71 6.04
C VAL A 55 -17.30 -12.62 4.99
N ARG A 56 -18.26 -12.18 4.18
CA ARG A 56 -18.06 -11.29 3.03
C ARG A 56 -17.65 -9.85 3.39
N ASN A 57 -18.16 -9.30 4.49
CA ASN A 57 -18.09 -7.85 4.73
C ASN A 57 -16.77 -7.34 5.34
N ALA A 58 -15.83 -8.21 5.69
CA ALA A 58 -14.56 -7.79 6.31
C ALA A 58 -13.33 -7.97 5.39
N MET A 59 -13.42 -8.79 4.33
CA MET A 59 -12.26 -9.16 3.51
C MET A 59 -12.32 -8.70 2.05
N ALA A 60 -13.47 -8.24 1.54
CA ALA A 60 -13.61 -7.82 0.13
C ALA A 60 -13.28 -6.35 -0.15
N ASP A 61 -13.15 -5.50 0.87
CA ASP A 61 -13.12 -4.04 0.69
C ASP A 61 -11.70 -3.51 0.43
N ALA A 62 -11.23 -3.61 -0.81
CA ALA A 62 -10.13 -2.78 -1.30
C ALA A 62 -10.72 -1.51 -1.91
N PHE A 63 -10.67 -0.39 -1.19
CA PHE A 63 -11.06 0.92 -1.72
C PHE A 63 -10.17 1.29 -2.92
N PRO A 64 -10.73 1.56 -4.12
CA PRO A 64 -9.98 2.01 -5.29
C PRO A 64 -9.61 3.50 -5.21
N VAL A 65 -9.16 3.98 -4.05
CA VAL A 65 -9.08 5.42 -3.79
C VAL A 65 -7.63 5.90 -3.83
N PHE A 66 -7.32 6.68 -4.85
CA PHE A 66 -6.17 7.58 -4.82
C PHE A 66 -6.54 8.80 -3.97
N LEU A 67 -5.83 9.03 -2.88
CA LEU A 67 -6.08 10.19 -2.04
C LEU A 67 -5.58 11.45 -2.75
N ASN A 68 -6.47 12.43 -2.90
CA ASN A 68 -6.09 13.73 -3.45
C ASN A 68 -5.45 14.59 -2.35
N LYS A 69 -4.17 14.93 -2.51
CA LYS A 69 -3.40 15.77 -1.58
C LYS A 69 -3.71 17.27 -1.71
N SER A 70 -4.92 17.65 -2.10
CA SER A 70 -5.31 19.06 -2.25
C SER A 70 -5.99 19.62 -1.00
N ALA A 71 -5.26 19.63 0.13
CA ALA A 71 -5.75 20.19 1.39
C ALA A 71 -6.02 21.70 1.32
N LYS A 72 -5.31 22.42 0.44
CA LYS A 72 -5.47 23.88 0.25
C LYS A 72 -6.74 24.26 -0.51
N MET A 73 -7.21 23.39 -1.42
CA MET A 73 -8.41 23.64 -2.22
C MET A 73 -9.68 23.23 -1.48
N ALA A 74 -9.59 22.19 -0.64
CA ALA A 74 -10.74 21.62 0.06
C ALA A 74 -11.66 22.67 0.73
N PRO A 75 -11.16 23.72 1.42
CA PRO A 75 -12.02 24.74 2.01
C PRO A 75 -12.93 25.46 1.00
N TYR A 76 -12.44 25.73 -0.21
CA TYR A 76 -13.17 26.45 -1.26
C TYR A 76 -14.18 25.56 -1.98
N LEU A 77 -13.85 24.29 -2.22
CA LEU A 77 -14.77 23.30 -2.81
C LEU A 77 -16.00 23.08 -1.93
N SER A 78 -15.76 23.05 -0.61
CA SER A 78 -16.81 22.75 0.36
C SER A 78 -17.62 23.94 0.81
N ALA A 79 -17.12 25.15 0.63
CA ALA A 79 -17.76 26.36 1.11
C ALA A 79 -19.24 26.47 0.70
N PRO A 80 -19.65 26.13 -0.55
CA PRO A 80 -21.05 26.22 -0.96
C PRO A 80 -22.01 25.24 -0.29
N TYR A 81 -21.50 24.16 0.29
CA TYR A 81 -22.30 23.05 0.81
C TYR A 81 -22.16 22.90 2.33
N ARG A 82 -21.36 23.76 2.95
CA ARG A 82 -21.19 23.78 4.39
C ARG A 82 -22.28 24.65 5.00
N ASP A 83 -23.16 23.99 5.72
CA ASP A 83 -24.10 24.63 6.60
C ASP A 83 -23.41 24.93 7.94
N LEU A 84 -22.62 26.01 7.98
CA LEU A 84 -21.80 26.39 9.15
C LEU A 84 -22.63 26.73 10.40
N ASN A 85 -23.91 27.07 10.23
CA ASN A 85 -24.74 27.66 11.27
C ASN A 85 -25.83 26.75 11.85
N THR A 86 -26.10 25.57 11.29
CA THR A 86 -27.36 24.83 11.58
C THR A 86 -27.19 23.52 12.36
N SER A 87 -26.00 22.87 12.40
CA SER A 87 -25.88 21.54 13.00
C SER A 87 -24.93 21.46 14.20
N ILE A 88 -25.48 21.11 15.37
CA ILE A 88 -24.73 20.77 16.60
C ILE A 88 -23.73 19.63 16.34
N VAL A 89 -24.09 18.69 15.45
CA VAL A 89 -23.22 17.59 15.03
C VAL A 89 -21.96 18.12 14.34
N GLN A 90 -22.09 19.16 13.50
CA GLN A 90 -20.95 19.76 12.82
C GLN A 90 -20.04 20.53 13.80
N ARG A 91 -20.61 21.23 14.79
CA ARG A 91 -19.83 21.88 15.86
C ARG A 91 -19.06 20.87 16.70
N PHE A 92 -19.70 19.75 17.06
CA PHE A 92 -19.05 18.65 17.76
C PHE A 92 -17.95 17.99 16.90
N ARG A 93 -18.21 17.77 15.60
CA ARG A 93 -17.25 17.23 14.65
C ARG A 93 -16.02 18.13 14.49
N CYS A 94 -16.20 19.44 14.34
CA CYS A 94 -15.10 20.40 14.27
C CYS A 94 -14.29 20.46 15.59
N SER A 95 -14.98 20.37 16.73
CA SER A 95 -14.35 20.33 18.06
C SER A 95 -13.48 19.08 18.25
N LEU A 96 -13.96 17.92 17.80
CA LEU A 96 -13.19 16.67 17.82
C LEU A 96 -12.04 16.69 16.82
N VAL A 97 -12.30 16.94 15.54
CA VAL A 97 -11.30 16.78 14.46
C VAL A 97 -10.21 17.87 14.49
N GLN A 98 -10.43 19.00 15.19
CA GLN A 98 -9.44 20.09 15.38
C GLN A 98 -8.73 20.55 14.09
N ILE A 99 -9.37 20.42 12.92
CA ILE A 99 -8.93 21.04 11.68
C ILE A 99 -9.61 22.40 11.62
N GLN A 100 -8.84 23.47 11.81
CA GLN A 100 -9.33 24.82 11.56
C GLN A 100 -9.67 24.93 10.09
N ILE A 101 -10.95 25.13 9.80
CA ILE A 101 -11.42 25.44 8.46
C ILE A 101 -11.06 26.91 8.21
N PRO A 102 -10.17 27.21 7.26
CA PRO A 102 -9.84 28.59 6.96
C PRO A 102 -11.06 29.31 6.37
N ASP A 103 -11.30 30.53 6.83
CA ASP A 103 -12.31 31.40 6.25
C ASP A 103 -11.93 31.73 4.80
N THR A 104 -12.83 31.39 3.87
CA THR A 104 -12.61 31.61 2.44
C THR A 104 -12.95 33.04 2.01
N LYS A 105 -13.51 33.88 2.90
CA LYS A 105 -13.95 35.26 2.64
C LYS A 105 -14.94 35.34 1.48
N GLY A 106 -15.88 34.40 1.41
CA GLY A 106 -16.88 34.28 0.34
C GLY A 106 -16.37 33.65 -0.97
N ARG A 107 -15.05 33.42 -1.11
CA ARG A 107 -14.52 32.69 -2.27
C ARG A 107 -14.87 31.21 -2.19
N HIS A 108 -15.20 30.64 -3.33
CA HIS A 108 -15.53 29.22 -3.45
C HIS A 108 -15.12 28.68 -4.82
N ILE A 109 -15.18 27.36 -4.97
CA ILE A 109 -15.03 26.67 -6.24
C ILE A 109 -16.33 25.92 -6.47
N ASP A 110 -17.05 26.28 -7.52
CA ASP A 110 -18.22 25.52 -7.94
C ASP A 110 -17.81 24.22 -8.61
N LEU A 111 -18.53 23.16 -8.25
CA LEU A 111 -18.44 21.88 -8.91
C LEU A 111 -19.56 21.77 -9.93
N ALA A 112 -19.28 21.07 -11.02
CA ALA A 112 -20.22 20.82 -12.09
C ALA A 112 -20.09 19.37 -12.59
N PRO A 113 -21.18 18.78 -13.12
CA PRO A 113 -21.07 17.58 -13.93
C PRO A 113 -20.11 17.78 -15.12
N PHE A 114 -19.66 16.68 -15.71
CA PHE A 114 -18.93 16.78 -16.97
C PHE A 114 -19.86 17.41 -18.04
N PRO A 115 -19.38 18.39 -18.81
CA PRO A 115 -20.22 19.06 -19.80
C PRO A 115 -20.64 18.10 -20.90
N ASP A 116 -21.89 18.24 -21.35
CA ASP A 116 -22.42 17.50 -22.49
C ASP A 116 -21.97 18.14 -23.81
N SER A 117 -22.02 19.48 -23.87
CA SER A 117 -21.55 20.26 -25.01
C SER A 117 -21.19 21.70 -24.62
N ILE A 118 -20.50 22.39 -25.53
CA ILE A 118 -20.31 23.84 -25.49
C ILE A 118 -20.88 24.37 -26.80
N ASP A 119 -21.82 25.32 -26.72
CA ASP A 119 -22.47 25.86 -27.91
C ASP A 119 -21.62 26.88 -28.67
N ASP A 120 -22.12 27.33 -29.83
CA ASP A 120 -21.45 28.33 -30.68
C ASP A 120 -21.26 29.69 -29.98
N CYS A 121 -22.01 29.94 -28.90
CA CYS A 121 -21.88 31.15 -28.09
C CYS A 121 -20.83 30.99 -26.97
N GLY A 122 -20.23 29.81 -26.82
CA GLY A 122 -19.27 29.44 -25.78
C GLY A 122 -19.91 29.12 -24.43
N VAL A 123 -21.22 28.86 -24.40
CA VAL A 123 -21.93 28.50 -23.17
C VAL A 123 -21.84 27.00 -22.94
N VAL A 124 -21.53 26.61 -21.72
CA VAL A 124 -21.38 25.22 -21.31
C VAL A 124 -22.75 24.65 -20.93
N HIS A 125 -23.11 23.52 -21.53
CA HIS A 125 -24.32 22.78 -21.20
C HIS A 125 -23.95 21.55 -20.35
N PHE A 126 -24.37 21.56 -19.09
CA PHE A 126 -24.10 20.46 -18.15
C PHE A 126 -25.19 19.40 -18.21
N LYS A 127 -24.78 18.13 -18.15
CA LYS A 127 -25.72 17.01 -18.07
C LYS A 127 -26.32 16.89 -16.67
N ASP A 128 -27.64 16.80 -16.60
CA ASP A 128 -28.34 16.46 -15.36
C ASP A 128 -27.94 15.05 -14.91
N ASN A 129 -27.32 14.97 -13.74
CA ASN A 129 -26.94 13.72 -13.09
C ASN A 129 -27.57 13.57 -11.70
N ASP A 130 -28.57 14.43 -11.38
CA ASP A 130 -29.26 14.51 -10.10
C ASP A 130 -28.34 14.72 -8.89
N ARG A 131 -27.14 15.27 -9.10
CA ARG A 131 -26.18 15.53 -8.02
C ARG A 131 -26.26 16.98 -7.53
N PRO A 132 -25.90 17.24 -6.26
CA PRO A 132 -25.95 18.60 -5.70
C PRO A 132 -25.15 19.64 -6.50
N GLU A 133 -24.06 19.23 -7.15
CA GLU A 133 -23.31 20.08 -8.07
C GLU A 133 -24.14 20.58 -9.26
N TYR A 134 -24.95 19.72 -9.88
CA TYR A 134 -25.79 20.11 -11.02
C TYR A 134 -26.89 21.08 -10.59
N HIS A 135 -27.61 20.73 -9.51
CA HIS A 135 -28.75 21.52 -9.04
C HIS A 135 -28.37 22.95 -8.64
N ARG A 136 -27.11 23.17 -8.26
CA ARG A 136 -26.58 24.49 -7.91
C ARG A 136 -26.29 25.36 -9.13
N ILE A 137 -25.78 24.77 -10.21
CA ILE A 137 -25.29 25.53 -11.38
C ILE A 137 -26.27 25.54 -12.55
N LYS A 138 -27.32 24.72 -12.54
CA LYS A 138 -28.24 24.53 -13.68
C LYS A 138 -28.88 25.84 -14.20
N ASP A 139 -29.04 26.83 -13.33
CA ASP A 139 -29.64 28.13 -13.65
C ASP A 139 -28.57 29.19 -14.01
N GLU A 140 -27.28 28.83 -13.92
CA GLU A 140 -26.17 29.72 -14.22
C GLU A 140 -25.73 29.59 -15.68
N LYS A 141 -25.55 30.74 -16.37
CA LYS A 141 -25.00 30.77 -17.72
C LYS A 141 -23.46 30.77 -17.67
N THR A 142 -22.86 29.59 -17.63
CA THR A 142 -21.39 29.44 -17.60
C THR A 142 -20.78 29.63 -18.98
N LYS A 143 -19.96 30.68 -19.15
CA LYS A 143 -19.16 30.93 -20.37
C LYS A 143 -17.69 31.15 -19.98
N PRO A 144 -16.83 30.11 -20.08
CA PRO A 144 -15.44 30.21 -19.62
C PRO A 144 -14.55 30.96 -20.63
N ASP A 145 -13.65 31.81 -20.12
CA ASP A 145 -12.60 32.44 -20.94
C ASP A 145 -11.42 31.48 -21.21
N ILE A 146 -11.18 30.54 -20.28
CA ILE A 146 -10.08 29.58 -20.34
C ILE A 146 -10.60 28.19 -19.96
N VAL A 147 -10.28 27.20 -20.79
CA VAL A 147 -10.56 25.78 -20.52
C VAL A 147 -9.24 25.05 -20.27
N VAL A 148 -9.12 24.41 -19.11
CA VAL A 148 -7.94 23.61 -18.73
C VAL A 148 -8.34 22.14 -18.63
N LEU A 149 -7.80 21.30 -19.54
CA LEU A 149 -8.10 19.88 -19.60
C LEU A 149 -7.17 19.07 -18.67
N CYS A 150 -7.63 18.82 -17.45
CA CYS A 150 -6.93 17.99 -16.47
C CYS A 150 -7.19 16.48 -16.64
N THR A 151 -7.19 15.97 -17.88
CA THR A 151 -7.57 14.58 -18.23
C THR A 151 -6.51 13.52 -17.93
N GLY A 152 -5.31 13.94 -17.54
CA GLY A 152 -4.18 13.08 -17.20
C GLY A 152 -3.26 12.77 -18.39
N TYR A 153 -2.38 11.79 -18.20
CA TYR A 153 -1.29 11.49 -19.15
C TYR A 153 -1.30 10.01 -19.55
N LYS A 154 -0.83 9.73 -20.78
CA LYS A 154 -0.49 8.39 -21.27
C LYS A 154 1.02 8.19 -21.21
N GLN A 155 1.44 6.97 -20.89
CA GLN A 155 2.85 6.57 -20.90
C GLN A 155 3.17 6.03 -22.31
N VAL A 156 4.15 6.61 -22.99
CA VAL A 156 4.61 6.17 -24.31
C VAL A 156 6.13 6.22 -24.34
N PHE A 157 6.73 5.29 -25.09
CA PHE A 157 8.17 5.19 -25.25
C PHE A 157 8.54 5.24 -26.75
N PRO A 158 8.55 6.43 -27.36
CA PRO A 158 8.74 6.56 -28.81
C PRO A 158 10.07 5.97 -29.30
N PHE A 159 11.09 5.99 -28.45
CA PHE A 159 12.41 5.43 -28.73
C PHE A 159 12.44 3.89 -28.85
N TRP A 160 11.38 3.17 -28.46
CA TRP A 160 11.20 1.74 -28.71
C TRP A 160 10.25 1.43 -29.89
N ASN A 161 9.45 2.40 -30.32
CA ASN A 161 8.31 2.19 -31.21
C ASN A 161 8.61 2.22 -32.72
N ASN A 162 9.88 2.14 -33.14
CA ASN A 162 10.21 1.90 -34.54
C ASN A 162 10.14 0.39 -34.84
N GLN A 163 8.92 -0.10 -35.08
CA GLN A 163 8.56 -1.51 -35.36
C GLN A 163 9.34 -2.19 -36.52
N GLN A 164 10.17 -1.47 -37.28
CA GLN A 164 10.95 -2.02 -38.39
C GLN A 164 12.47 -2.05 -38.17
N GLU A 165 13.03 -1.28 -37.22
CA GLU A 165 14.50 -1.14 -37.08
C GLU A 165 15.05 -1.58 -35.72
N HIS A 166 14.19 -1.70 -34.69
CA HIS A 166 14.62 -1.98 -33.31
C HIS A 166 13.79 -3.10 -32.67
N SER A 167 13.57 -4.18 -33.40
CA SER A 167 13.32 -5.46 -32.77
C SER A 167 14.59 -5.96 -32.08
N ASP A 168 14.46 -6.80 -31.06
CA ASP A 168 15.60 -7.58 -30.59
C ASP A 168 16.23 -8.38 -31.75
N TRP A 169 17.38 -9.02 -31.54
CA TRP A 169 18.02 -9.88 -32.56
C TRP A 169 17.07 -10.96 -33.15
N ASN A 170 15.94 -11.22 -32.49
CA ASN A 170 14.92 -12.20 -32.87
C ASN A 170 13.63 -11.60 -33.46
N GLY A 171 13.57 -10.29 -33.75
CA GLY A 171 12.38 -9.69 -34.38
C GLY A 171 11.26 -9.27 -33.41
N LYS A 172 11.44 -9.38 -32.08
CA LYS A 172 10.41 -9.06 -31.09
C LYS A 172 10.46 -7.59 -30.66
N PRO A 173 9.30 -6.93 -30.46
CA PRO A 173 9.25 -5.58 -29.92
C PRO A 173 9.74 -5.55 -28.47
N TYR A 174 10.41 -4.47 -28.09
CA TYR A 174 10.79 -4.21 -26.70
C TYR A 174 9.55 -4.19 -25.78
N PRO A 175 9.65 -4.70 -24.54
CA PRO A 175 8.57 -4.60 -23.58
C PRO A 175 8.27 -3.15 -23.23
N THR A 176 7.03 -2.89 -22.83
CA THR A 176 6.58 -1.60 -22.29
C THR A 176 6.31 -1.73 -20.79
N ALA A 177 6.14 -0.59 -20.10
CA ALA A 177 5.81 -0.59 -18.67
C ALA A 177 4.50 -1.34 -18.36
N ALA A 178 3.59 -1.47 -19.33
CA ALA A 178 2.37 -2.24 -19.19
C ALA A 178 2.60 -3.77 -19.19
N ASP A 179 3.73 -4.23 -19.73
CA ASP A 179 4.09 -5.64 -19.81
C ASP A 179 4.83 -6.12 -18.54
N ALA A 180 5.20 -5.22 -17.64
CA ALA A 180 5.96 -5.52 -16.44
C ALA A 180 5.13 -6.35 -15.45
N ASN A 181 5.45 -7.64 -15.34
CA ASN A 181 4.71 -8.62 -14.53
C ASN A 181 5.50 -9.18 -13.34
N VAL A 182 6.63 -8.54 -13.00
CA VAL A 182 7.34 -8.75 -11.74
C VAL A 182 7.36 -7.44 -10.99
N ARG A 183 6.50 -7.34 -9.96
CA ARG A 183 6.37 -6.15 -9.11
C ARG A 183 6.08 -4.85 -9.86
N ASP A 184 5.60 -4.92 -11.11
CA ASP A 184 5.47 -3.77 -12.02
C ASP A 184 6.83 -3.08 -12.32
N ILE A 185 7.93 -3.85 -12.32
CA ILE A 185 9.30 -3.37 -12.57
C ILE A 185 9.89 -3.96 -13.85
N TRP A 186 9.78 -5.26 -14.13
CA TRP A 186 10.28 -5.86 -15.38
C TRP A 186 9.38 -7.00 -15.87
N ARG A 187 9.64 -7.47 -17.10
CA ARG A 187 8.95 -8.63 -17.68
C ARG A 187 9.69 -9.91 -17.30
N ARG A 188 9.02 -10.91 -16.73
CA ARG A 188 9.63 -12.10 -16.11
C ARG A 188 10.56 -12.88 -17.03
N ASP A 189 10.22 -12.97 -18.30
CA ASP A 189 10.98 -13.63 -19.36
C ASP A 189 12.13 -12.77 -19.92
N ASP A 190 12.15 -11.47 -19.64
CA ASP A 190 13.18 -10.53 -20.04
C ASP A 190 13.49 -9.51 -18.94
N PRO A 191 14.36 -9.88 -17.96
CA PRO A 191 14.75 -9.00 -16.88
C PRO A 191 15.78 -7.93 -17.31
N SER A 192 16.22 -7.91 -18.56
CA SER A 192 17.25 -6.98 -19.04
C SER A 192 16.78 -5.53 -19.10
N ILE A 193 15.45 -5.31 -19.05
CA ILE A 193 14.80 -4.00 -19.13
C ILE A 193 13.91 -3.79 -17.90
N GLY A 194 14.12 -2.66 -17.21
CA GLY A 194 13.39 -2.28 -16.02
C GLY A 194 12.65 -0.95 -16.18
N PHE A 195 11.41 -0.91 -15.69
CA PHE A 195 10.52 0.24 -15.66
C PHE A 195 10.46 0.80 -14.24
N ILE A 196 11.19 1.89 -14.00
CA ILE A 196 11.31 2.50 -12.67
C ILE A 196 10.40 3.72 -12.56
N GLY A 197 9.61 3.79 -11.49
CA GLY A 197 8.73 4.93 -11.19
C GLY A 197 7.39 4.93 -11.93
N PHE A 198 7.02 3.83 -12.59
CA PHE A 198 5.79 3.72 -13.36
C PHE A 198 4.56 3.31 -12.53
N VAL A 199 4.75 2.84 -11.29
CA VAL A 199 3.66 2.57 -10.35
C VAL A 199 3.14 3.85 -9.70
N ARG A 200 1.84 3.90 -9.40
CA ARG A 200 1.22 5.04 -8.72
C ARG A 200 0.85 4.66 -7.28
N PRO A 201 1.52 5.21 -6.25
CA PRO A 201 1.09 4.99 -4.88
C PRO A 201 -0.25 5.69 -4.58
N SER A 202 -1.13 5.03 -3.82
CA SER A 202 -2.37 5.64 -3.27
C SER A 202 -2.06 6.82 -2.34
N LEU A 203 -1.06 6.63 -1.47
CA LEU A 203 -0.53 7.61 -0.55
C LEU A 203 0.97 7.39 -0.41
N GLY A 204 1.78 8.27 -0.98
CA GLY A 204 3.24 8.13 -0.93
C GLY A 204 3.94 9.08 -1.87
N ALA A 205 5.22 8.82 -2.11
CA ALA A 205 6.03 9.55 -3.09
C ALA A 205 6.65 8.56 -4.08
N ILE A 206 6.72 8.94 -5.35
CA ILE A 206 7.32 8.12 -6.41
C ILE A 206 8.85 7.98 -6.23
N PRO A 207 9.62 9.01 -5.82
CA PRO A 207 11.06 8.87 -5.65
C PRO A 207 11.52 7.73 -4.72
N PRO A 208 11.01 7.56 -3.48
CA PRO A 208 11.42 6.45 -2.63
C PRO A 208 11.00 5.09 -3.19
N ILE A 209 9.82 5.00 -3.81
CA ILE A 209 9.42 3.78 -4.51
C ILE A 209 10.40 3.45 -5.64
N SER A 210 10.75 4.45 -6.46
CA SER A 210 11.64 4.30 -7.60
C SER A 210 13.03 3.80 -7.17
N GLU A 211 13.54 4.31 -6.05
CA GLU A 211 14.78 3.84 -5.46
C GLU A 211 14.70 2.36 -5.08
N MET A 212 13.63 1.92 -4.40
CA MET A 212 13.44 0.51 -4.02
C MET A 212 13.24 -0.40 -5.25
N GLN A 213 12.52 0.08 -6.26
CA GLN A 213 12.36 -0.64 -7.54
C GLN A 213 13.70 -0.83 -8.24
N ALA A 214 14.51 0.23 -8.33
CA ALA A 214 15.83 0.18 -8.94
C ALA A 214 16.77 -0.76 -8.18
N GLN A 215 16.75 -0.70 -6.85
CA GLN A 215 17.55 -1.59 -6.00
C GLN A 215 17.23 -3.07 -6.23
N LEU A 216 15.95 -3.44 -6.35
CA LEU A 216 15.56 -4.83 -6.62
C LEU A 216 15.95 -5.25 -8.03
N TRP A 217 15.71 -4.40 -9.02
CA TRP A 217 16.03 -4.70 -10.43
C TRP A 217 17.54 -4.85 -10.66
N ILE A 218 18.35 -3.95 -10.09
CA ILE A 218 19.82 -4.07 -10.13
C ILE A 218 20.27 -5.36 -9.45
N LEU A 219 19.67 -5.73 -8.32
CA LEU A 219 20.00 -6.98 -7.63
C LEU A 219 19.67 -8.20 -8.52
N GLN A 220 18.55 -8.17 -9.23
CA GLN A 220 18.15 -9.22 -10.17
C GLN A 220 19.13 -9.39 -11.32
N ILE A 221 19.66 -8.29 -11.89
CA ILE A 221 20.60 -8.36 -13.02
C ILE A 221 22.02 -8.70 -12.54
N ALA A 222 22.52 -8.00 -11.51
CA ALA A 222 23.92 -8.07 -11.13
C ALA A 222 24.25 -9.22 -10.15
N ALA A 223 23.28 -9.63 -9.32
CA ALA A 223 23.49 -10.66 -8.31
C ALA A 223 22.20 -11.44 -8.00
N PRO A 224 21.59 -12.13 -8.99
CA PRO A 224 20.29 -12.81 -8.82
C PRO A 224 20.31 -13.82 -7.66
N ALA A 225 21.44 -14.46 -7.38
CA ALA A 225 21.61 -15.38 -6.26
C ALA A 225 21.39 -14.73 -4.87
N ARG A 226 21.40 -13.40 -4.77
CA ARG A 226 21.08 -12.68 -3.52
C ARG A 226 19.56 -12.56 -3.29
N ILE A 227 18.74 -12.77 -4.31
CA ILE A 227 17.29 -12.87 -4.18
C ILE A 227 16.96 -14.32 -3.81
N ARG A 228 16.85 -14.57 -2.50
CA ARG A 228 16.73 -15.94 -1.96
C ARG A 228 15.37 -16.59 -2.20
N ARG A 229 14.34 -15.77 -2.46
CA ARG A 229 12.96 -16.24 -2.62
C ARG A 229 12.48 -16.04 -4.05
N PRO A 230 11.70 -16.99 -4.60
CA PRO A 230 11.04 -16.78 -5.89
C PRO A 230 10.13 -15.55 -5.83
N LEU A 231 10.20 -14.70 -6.84
CA LEU A 231 9.32 -13.53 -6.98
C LEU A 231 7.97 -13.97 -7.54
N GLY A 232 7.15 -14.61 -6.71
CA GLY A 232 5.86 -15.19 -7.10
C GLY A 232 4.78 -14.14 -7.35
N VAL A 233 3.76 -14.49 -8.14
CA VAL A 233 2.60 -13.61 -8.42
C VAL A 233 1.69 -13.48 -7.20
N ASP A 234 1.63 -14.50 -6.34
CA ASP A 234 0.80 -14.52 -5.13
C ASP A 234 1.18 -13.41 -4.15
N ASP A 235 2.46 -13.01 -4.18
CA ASP A 235 3.00 -11.89 -3.41
C ASP A 235 2.48 -10.52 -3.85
N GLU A 236 1.75 -10.41 -4.96
CA GLU A 236 1.39 -9.11 -5.56
C GLU A 236 -0.01 -8.63 -5.16
N THR A 237 -0.90 -9.56 -4.85
CA THR A 237 -2.33 -9.28 -4.63
C THR A 237 -2.58 -8.34 -3.44
N HIS A 238 -1.72 -8.36 -2.43
CA HIS A 238 -1.98 -7.70 -1.15
C HIS A 238 -1.66 -6.20 -1.13
N TYR A 239 -0.76 -5.72 -2.00
CA TYR A 239 -0.41 -4.30 -2.12
C TYR A 239 -1.06 -3.62 -3.31
N ARG A 240 -1.60 -4.36 -4.29
CA ARG A 240 -2.29 -3.76 -5.44
C ARG A 240 -3.59 -3.09 -5.02
N LEU A 241 -3.82 -1.89 -5.55
CA LEU A 241 -5.15 -1.29 -5.52
C LEU A 241 -6.04 -2.07 -6.50
N LYS A 242 -7.34 -2.16 -6.19
CA LYS A 242 -8.31 -2.88 -7.03
C LYS A 242 -9.26 -1.88 -7.69
N PRO A 243 -8.79 -1.11 -8.71
CA PRO A 243 -9.65 -0.17 -9.42
C PRO A 243 -10.71 -0.90 -10.24
N ALA A 244 -11.76 -0.16 -10.64
CA ALA A 244 -12.72 -0.67 -11.61
C ALA A 244 -12.02 -1.00 -12.94
N THR A 245 -12.53 -1.97 -13.69
CA THR A 245 -11.93 -2.45 -14.95
C THR A 245 -11.81 -1.35 -16.01
N ASN A 246 -12.72 -0.38 -16.00
CA ASN A 246 -12.73 0.78 -16.89
C ASN A 246 -11.95 2.00 -16.34
N ALA A 247 -11.32 1.87 -15.17
CA ALA A 247 -10.56 2.98 -14.61
C ALA A 247 -9.31 3.28 -15.44
N ARG A 248 -9.00 4.56 -15.60
CA ARG A 248 -7.81 5.03 -16.33
C ARG A 248 -6.50 4.48 -15.75
N ILE A 249 -6.46 4.20 -14.45
CA ILE A 249 -5.25 3.80 -13.73
C ILE A 249 -5.45 2.40 -13.19
N GLN A 250 -4.69 1.46 -13.75
CA GLN A 250 -4.68 0.05 -13.35
C GLN A 250 -3.43 -0.33 -12.54
N TYR A 251 -2.39 0.51 -12.59
CA TYR A 251 -1.08 0.29 -11.97
C TYR A 251 -0.95 0.97 -10.59
N GLY A 252 -2.03 0.96 -9.82
CA GLY A 252 -2.10 1.56 -8.49
C GLY A 252 -1.58 0.62 -7.40
N VAL A 253 -0.76 1.14 -6.48
CA VAL A 253 -0.23 0.36 -5.34
C VAL A 253 -0.45 1.07 -4.01
N GLU A 254 -0.58 0.30 -2.94
CA GLU A 254 -0.50 0.79 -1.56
C GLU A 254 0.98 0.91 -1.17
N HIS A 255 1.44 2.13 -0.88
CA HIS A 255 2.85 2.46 -0.72
C HIS A 255 3.55 1.60 0.35
N GLU A 256 2.95 1.49 1.54
CA GLU A 256 3.60 0.84 2.68
C GLU A 256 3.82 -0.65 2.44
N SER A 257 2.80 -1.33 1.91
CA SER A 257 2.85 -2.75 1.57
C SER A 257 3.76 -3.02 0.38
N TYR A 258 3.70 -2.18 -0.65
CA TYR A 258 4.54 -2.34 -1.84
C TYR A 258 6.03 -2.22 -1.50
N VAL A 259 6.43 -1.15 -0.82
CA VAL A 259 7.82 -0.94 -0.42
C VAL A 259 8.29 -2.03 0.53
N TYR A 260 7.44 -2.46 1.47
CA TYR A 260 7.78 -3.56 2.39
C TYR A 260 7.98 -4.89 1.63
N GLN A 261 7.14 -5.18 0.64
CA GLN A 261 7.30 -6.37 -0.19
C GLN A 261 8.62 -6.34 -0.97
N LEU A 262 9.00 -5.21 -1.56
CA LEU A 262 10.32 -5.07 -2.21
C LEU A 262 11.47 -5.27 -1.22
N ALA A 263 11.34 -4.75 0.00
CA ALA A 263 12.35 -4.95 1.05
C ALA A 263 12.46 -6.42 1.46
N LEU A 264 11.35 -7.14 1.53
CA LEU A 264 11.38 -8.58 1.77
C LEU A 264 12.03 -9.34 0.59
N ASP A 265 11.76 -8.95 -0.66
CA ASP A 265 12.36 -9.55 -1.87
C ASP A 265 13.89 -9.42 -1.87
N MET A 266 14.38 -8.28 -1.38
CA MET A 266 15.81 -8.01 -1.22
C MET A 266 16.40 -8.48 0.11
N ASN A 267 15.64 -9.20 0.95
CA ASN A 267 16.07 -9.59 2.30
C ASN A 267 16.62 -8.42 3.15
N SER A 268 15.96 -7.26 3.04
CA SER A 268 16.33 -5.99 3.66
C SER A 268 15.36 -5.55 4.77
N ALA A 269 14.20 -6.21 4.90
CA ALA A 269 13.22 -5.94 5.95
C ALA A 269 13.62 -6.59 7.29
N LEU A 270 13.84 -5.82 8.35
CA LEU A 270 14.21 -6.36 9.67
C LEU A 270 13.13 -7.28 10.27
N GLY A 271 13.56 -8.37 10.90
CA GLY A 271 12.71 -9.25 11.69
C GLY A 271 12.41 -8.68 13.08
N PHE A 272 11.35 -9.17 13.72
CA PHE A 272 10.91 -8.66 15.03
C PHE A 272 12.01 -8.76 16.10
N GLN A 273 12.68 -9.91 16.21
CA GLN A 273 13.76 -10.12 17.19
C GLN A 273 14.96 -9.19 16.94
N GLU A 274 15.31 -8.97 15.66
CA GLU A 274 16.39 -8.05 15.28
C GLU A 274 16.06 -6.61 15.71
N VAL A 275 14.81 -6.18 15.50
CA VAL A 275 14.34 -4.85 15.91
C VAL A 275 14.45 -4.68 17.42
N ILE A 276 14.01 -5.67 18.21
CA ILE A 276 14.11 -5.63 19.67
C ILE A 276 15.57 -5.63 20.12
N SER A 277 16.42 -6.47 19.52
CA SER A 277 17.86 -6.51 19.81
C SER A 277 18.55 -5.18 19.53
N LEU A 278 18.22 -4.50 18.42
CA LEU A 278 18.69 -3.15 18.12
C LEU A 278 18.17 -2.11 19.12
N GLY A 279 16.97 -2.32 19.64
CA GLY A 279 16.42 -1.55 20.76
C GLY A 279 17.31 -1.58 22.01
N TYR A 280 17.79 -2.76 22.38
CA TYR A 280 18.66 -2.93 23.54
C TYR A 280 20.12 -2.54 23.28
N SER A 281 20.67 -2.88 22.11
CA SER A 281 22.10 -2.75 21.82
C SER A 281 22.51 -1.42 21.21
N TYR A 282 21.59 -0.71 20.54
CA TYR A 282 21.88 0.54 19.84
C TYR A 282 21.08 1.71 20.43
N ASP A 283 19.75 1.62 20.41
CA ASP A 283 18.90 2.71 20.86
C ASP A 283 17.47 2.23 21.17
N TRP A 284 16.99 2.48 22.39
CA TRP A 284 15.65 2.09 22.84
C TRP A 284 14.51 2.64 21.96
N ARG A 285 14.75 3.73 21.22
CA ARG A 285 13.78 4.30 20.28
C ARG A 285 13.55 3.42 19.06
N PHE A 286 14.47 2.51 18.75
CA PHE A 286 14.47 1.76 17.50
C PHE A 286 13.19 0.92 17.27
N PRO A 287 12.67 0.14 18.25
CA PRO A 287 11.41 -0.58 18.08
C PRO A 287 10.21 0.35 17.91
N LEU A 288 10.20 1.49 18.59
CA LEU A 288 9.13 2.50 18.46
C LEU A 288 9.14 3.16 17.10
N VAL A 289 10.33 3.52 16.59
CA VAL A 289 10.46 4.04 15.23
C VAL A 289 10.02 2.98 14.23
N TRP A 290 10.48 1.75 14.35
CA TRP A 290 10.13 0.68 13.41
C TRP A 290 8.61 0.41 13.36
N THR A 291 7.92 0.50 14.50
CA THR A 291 6.47 0.26 14.57
C THR A 291 5.62 1.46 14.16
N LEU A 292 6.01 2.68 14.55
CA LEU A 292 5.17 3.88 14.42
C LEU A 292 5.50 4.75 13.19
N SER A 293 6.68 4.60 12.60
CA SER A 293 7.06 5.33 11.38
C SER A 293 6.48 4.71 10.11
N ALA A 294 6.41 5.51 9.05
CA ALA A 294 6.16 5.00 7.71
C ALA A 294 7.34 4.17 7.20
N ASN A 295 7.09 3.29 6.23
CA ASN A 295 8.07 2.46 5.55
C ASN A 295 8.90 3.31 4.58
N LEU A 296 9.78 4.13 5.16
CA LEU A 296 10.80 4.89 4.45
C LEU A 296 12.00 4.00 4.13
N ASN A 297 12.70 4.31 3.03
CA ASN A 297 13.80 3.49 2.53
C ASN A 297 14.94 3.30 3.54
N ALA A 298 15.20 4.30 4.40
CA ALA A 298 16.18 4.19 5.49
C ALA A 298 15.93 2.97 6.40
N LYS A 299 14.66 2.63 6.65
CA LYS A 299 14.26 1.46 7.45
C LYS A 299 14.75 0.15 6.83
N PHE A 300 14.83 0.10 5.50
CA PHE A 300 15.27 -1.06 4.72
C PHE A 300 16.74 -0.96 4.30
N ARG A 301 17.49 0.00 4.84
CA ARG A 301 18.96 0.08 4.67
C ARG A 301 19.72 -0.26 5.96
N VAL A 302 19.05 -0.79 6.96
CA VAL A 302 19.73 -1.27 8.19
C VAL A 302 20.39 -2.62 7.96
N ARG A 303 19.80 -3.46 7.10
CA ARG A 303 20.33 -4.76 6.68
C ARG A 303 20.10 -4.98 5.18
N GLY A 304 20.68 -6.06 4.66
CA GLY A 304 20.49 -6.48 3.27
C GLY A 304 21.57 -5.94 2.32
N PRO A 305 21.43 -6.18 1.01
CA PRO A 305 22.44 -5.85 0.00
C PRO A 305 22.77 -4.35 -0.10
N TRP A 306 21.85 -3.50 0.33
CA TRP A 306 21.93 -2.04 0.26
C TRP A 306 22.06 -1.39 1.64
N ALA A 307 22.59 -2.13 2.62
CA ALA A 307 22.77 -1.62 3.98
C ALA A 307 23.73 -0.41 4.01
N THR A 308 23.47 0.54 4.89
CA THR A 308 24.34 1.70 5.14
C THR A 308 24.42 2.01 6.63
N ASP A 309 25.59 2.48 7.07
CA ASP A 309 25.86 2.78 8.47
C ASP A 309 24.98 3.93 9.00
N SER A 310 24.58 4.85 8.13
CA SER A 310 23.73 5.99 8.48
C SER A 310 22.25 5.62 8.68
N ALA A 311 21.81 4.42 8.28
CA ALA A 311 20.41 4.04 8.33
C ALA A 311 19.86 4.03 9.76
N LYS A 312 20.63 3.48 10.71
CA LYS A 312 20.23 3.41 12.12
C LYS A 312 20.08 4.81 12.73
N ALA A 313 21.00 5.72 12.41
CA ALA A 313 20.97 7.11 12.86
C ALA A 313 19.79 7.89 12.23
N ALA A 314 19.49 7.68 10.95
CA ALA A 314 18.33 8.29 10.29
C ALA A 314 17.01 7.84 10.93
N MET A 315 16.90 6.56 11.30
CA MET A 315 15.74 6.04 12.02
C MET A 315 15.59 6.69 13.41
N THR A 316 16.63 6.70 14.24
CA THR A 316 16.53 7.21 15.63
C THR A 316 16.55 8.74 15.73
N GLY A 317 16.96 9.42 14.65
CA GLY A 317 16.99 10.89 14.51
C GLY A 317 15.77 11.44 13.76
N GLU A 318 15.85 11.50 12.43
CA GLU A 318 14.85 12.16 11.57
C GLU A 318 13.48 11.49 11.67
N MET A 319 13.43 10.16 11.59
CA MET A 319 12.17 9.43 11.64
C MET A 319 11.52 9.52 13.02
N TRP A 320 12.32 9.49 14.09
CA TRP A 320 11.84 9.76 15.45
C TRP A 320 11.25 11.17 15.59
N THR A 321 11.89 12.17 14.98
CA THR A 321 11.39 13.55 14.99
C THR A 321 10.03 13.66 14.29
N MET A 322 9.82 12.93 13.20
CA MET A 322 8.50 12.86 12.54
C MET A 322 7.43 12.23 13.42
N ILE A 323 7.77 11.19 14.19
CA ILE A 323 6.85 10.57 15.15
C ILE A 323 6.47 11.56 16.25
N LYS A 324 7.46 12.23 16.86
CA LYS A 324 7.21 13.20 17.95
C LYS A 324 6.35 14.40 17.56
N ARG A 325 6.32 14.77 16.27
CA ARG A 325 5.52 15.90 15.77
C ARG A 325 4.02 15.56 15.63
N ARG A 326 3.64 14.29 15.77
CA ARG A 326 2.25 13.83 15.62
C ARG A 326 1.40 14.20 16.85
N ARG A 327 0.12 14.49 16.65
CA ARG A 327 -0.83 14.84 17.73
C ARG A 327 -1.24 13.58 18.49
N LEU A 328 -1.03 13.55 19.81
CA LEU A 328 -1.18 12.35 20.65
C LEU A 328 -2.49 11.56 20.44
N PHE A 329 -3.66 12.21 20.46
CA PHE A 329 -4.93 11.48 20.37
C PHE A 329 -5.29 11.05 18.93
N PHE A 330 -5.28 11.99 17.98
CA PHE A 330 -5.69 11.68 16.60
C PHE A 330 -4.66 10.89 15.82
N ASP A 331 -3.36 11.17 15.97
CA ASP A 331 -2.35 10.51 15.17
C ASP A 331 -1.79 9.25 15.84
N HIS A 332 -1.59 9.23 17.16
CA HIS A 332 -1.08 8.03 17.83
C HIS A 332 -2.20 7.08 18.23
N PHE A 333 -3.25 7.55 18.92
CA PHE A 333 -4.29 6.65 19.38
C PHE A 333 -5.15 6.10 18.24
N LEU A 334 -5.73 6.97 17.41
CA LEU A 334 -6.63 6.53 16.33
C LEU A 334 -5.94 5.85 15.15
N LEU A 335 -4.76 6.33 14.72
CA LEU A 335 -4.07 5.75 13.56
C LEU A 335 -3.08 4.63 13.91
N SER A 336 -2.64 4.52 15.17
CA SER A 336 -1.65 3.52 15.57
C SER A 336 -2.19 2.54 16.61
N ILE A 337 -2.69 3.01 17.74
CA ILE A 337 -3.08 2.15 18.88
C ILE A 337 -4.38 1.38 18.60
N MET A 338 -5.45 2.05 18.19
CA MET A 338 -6.74 1.42 17.91
C MET A 338 -6.65 0.29 16.87
N PRO A 339 -5.98 0.46 15.72
CA PRO A 339 -5.76 -0.62 14.76
C PRO A 339 -4.92 -1.75 15.35
N MET A 340 -3.90 -1.44 16.15
CA MET A 340 -3.14 -2.48 16.85
C MET A 340 -4.00 -3.27 17.84
N MET A 341 -4.93 -2.62 18.54
CA MET A 341 -5.85 -3.29 19.46
C MET A 341 -6.87 -4.18 18.73
N ILE A 342 -7.33 -3.77 17.55
CA ILE A 342 -8.31 -4.54 16.76
C ILE A 342 -7.63 -5.69 16.01
N PHE A 343 -6.58 -5.38 15.24
CA PHE A 343 -5.94 -6.34 14.34
C PHE A 343 -4.78 -7.08 14.98
N GLY A 344 -4.14 -6.51 16.00
CA GLY A 344 -3.03 -7.17 16.70
C GLY A 344 -3.41 -8.54 17.26
N PRO A 345 -4.52 -8.67 18.02
CA PRO A 345 -4.98 -9.97 18.49
C PRO A 345 -5.28 -10.95 17.37
N VAL A 346 -5.92 -10.49 16.28
CA VAL A 346 -6.21 -11.33 15.11
C VAL A 346 -4.92 -11.81 14.44
N MET A 347 -3.96 -10.91 14.22
CA MET A 347 -2.64 -11.28 13.69
C MET A 347 -1.93 -12.28 14.60
N LEU A 348 -1.99 -12.06 15.91
CA LEU A 348 -1.35 -12.94 16.89
C LEU A 348 -1.97 -14.34 16.84
N LEU A 349 -3.29 -14.46 16.78
CA LEU A 349 -3.96 -15.75 16.65
C LEU A 349 -3.58 -16.47 15.35
N VAL A 350 -3.57 -15.75 14.23
CA VAL A 350 -3.14 -16.31 12.93
C VAL A 350 -1.69 -16.76 13.00
N TYR A 351 -0.80 -15.96 13.59
CA TYR A 351 0.60 -16.29 13.79
C TYR A 351 0.81 -17.53 14.66
N LEU A 352 0.08 -17.63 15.77
CA LEU A 352 0.14 -18.80 16.65
C LEU A 352 -0.35 -20.04 15.92
N TYR A 353 -1.47 -19.93 15.19
CA TYR A 353 -1.99 -21.03 14.38
C TYR A 353 -1.00 -21.47 13.29
N SER A 354 -0.44 -20.55 12.51
CA SER A 354 0.54 -20.88 11.48
C SER A 354 1.80 -21.51 12.04
N SER A 355 2.29 -21.00 13.18
CA SER A 355 3.45 -21.55 13.88
C SER A 355 3.20 -22.99 14.34
N LEU A 356 1.99 -23.27 14.86
CA LEU A 356 1.59 -24.63 15.26
C LEU A 356 1.48 -25.57 14.05
N VAL A 357 0.91 -25.12 12.94
CA VAL A 357 0.82 -25.91 11.70
C VAL A 357 2.21 -26.22 11.14
N LEU A 358 3.10 -25.24 11.05
CA LEU A 358 4.49 -25.43 10.64
C LEU A 358 5.23 -26.41 11.56
N ALA A 359 5.08 -26.27 12.88
CA ALA A 359 5.66 -27.20 13.85
C ALA A 359 5.13 -28.64 13.66
N ALA A 360 3.83 -28.80 13.40
CA ALA A 360 3.22 -30.09 13.13
C ALA A 360 3.70 -30.71 11.80
N GLN A 361 3.82 -29.90 10.74
CA GLN A 361 4.34 -30.33 9.44
C GLN A 361 5.81 -30.72 9.51
N MET A 362 6.65 -29.94 10.20
CA MET A 362 8.04 -30.29 10.45
C MET A 362 8.17 -31.57 11.27
N GLY A 363 7.32 -31.75 12.31
CA GLY A 363 7.25 -32.99 13.08
C GLY A 363 6.86 -34.21 12.23
N GLY A 364 5.84 -34.05 11.38
CA GLY A 364 5.37 -35.09 10.45
C GLY A 364 6.40 -35.47 9.38
N ASN A 365 7.08 -34.48 8.79
CA ASN A 365 8.16 -34.71 7.83
C ASN A 365 9.35 -35.41 8.48
N ARG A 366 9.72 -35.04 9.71
CA ARG A 366 10.79 -35.71 10.46
C ARG A 366 10.47 -37.18 10.74
N ILE A 367 9.20 -37.48 11.07
CA ILE A 367 8.73 -38.86 11.28
C ILE A 367 8.72 -39.65 9.96
N ARG A 368 8.28 -39.05 8.85
CA ARG A 368 8.29 -39.69 7.52
C ARG A 368 9.72 -39.98 7.02
N THR A 369 10.65 -39.05 7.19
CA THR A 369 12.07 -39.25 6.84
C THR A 369 12.71 -40.35 7.68
N ILE A 370 12.40 -40.42 8.97
CA ILE A 370 12.87 -41.53 9.84
C ILE A 370 12.20 -42.85 9.42
N ALA A 371 10.94 -42.83 8.98
CA ALA A 371 10.23 -44.03 8.54
C ALA A 371 10.72 -44.57 7.18
N SER A 372 11.18 -43.71 6.26
CA SER A 372 11.70 -44.10 4.94
C SER A 372 13.18 -44.51 4.92
N MET A 373 13.92 -44.33 6.03
CA MET A 373 15.33 -44.76 6.13
C MET A 373 15.50 -46.29 6.05
N PRO A 374 16.55 -46.79 5.36
CA PRO A 374 16.93 -48.20 5.34
C PRO A 374 17.18 -48.77 6.74
N ALA A 375 16.91 -50.07 6.95
CA ALA A 375 16.95 -50.71 8.27
C ALA A 375 18.33 -50.65 8.97
N GLN A 376 19.43 -50.57 8.22
CA GLN A 376 20.78 -50.40 8.77
C GLN A 376 21.00 -49.02 9.42
N GLU A 377 20.44 -47.95 8.87
CA GLU A 377 20.60 -46.57 9.37
C GLU A 377 19.76 -46.33 10.64
N LYS A 378 18.57 -46.92 10.70
CA LYS A 378 17.71 -46.92 11.91
C LYS A 378 18.38 -47.60 13.11
N ARG A 379 19.24 -48.60 12.88
CA ARG A 379 20.02 -49.26 13.95
C ARG A 379 21.15 -48.38 14.47
N HIS A 380 21.80 -47.60 13.60
CA HIS A 380 22.88 -46.69 14.02
C HIS A 380 22.37 -45.56 14.93
N LEU A 381 21.20 -44.97 14.63
CA LEU A 381 20.55 -43.94 15.46
C LEU A 381 20.09 -44.47 16.84
N ARG A 382 19.66 -45.75 16.92
CA ARG A 382 19.34 -46.39 18.21
C ARG A 382 20.59 -46.74 19.03
N GLY A 383 21.72 -47.00 18.38
CA GLY A 383 23.01 -47.26 19.04
C GLY A 383 23.62 -46.00 19.69
N VAL A 384 23.50 -44.84 19.03
CA VAL A 384 24.01 -43.55 19.56
C VAL A 384 23.22 -43.07 20.80
N ARG A 385 21.91 -43.34 20.87
CA ARG A 385 21.12 -43.03 22.07
C ARG A 385 21.44 -43.89 23.29
N ARG A 386 22.00 -45.10 23.10
CA ARG A 386 22.43 -45.94 24.22
C ARG A 386 23.80 -45.54 24.79
N THR A 387 24.65 -44.89 24.01
CA THR A 387 25.98 -44.43 24.44
C THR A 387 25.96 -43.03 25.07
N ALA A 388 25.01 -42.17 24.69
CA ALA A 388 24.86 -40.83 25.29
C ALA A 388 24.16 -40.82 26.67
N GLY A 389 23.70 -41.98 27.17
CA GLY A 389 23.04 -42.12 28.47
C GLY A 389 23.94 -42.63 29.61
N VAL A 390 25.24 -42.81 29.37
CA VAL A 390 26.21 -43.31 30.36
C VAL A 390 27.47 -42.44 30.37
N VAL A 391 27.31 -41.13 30.53
CA VAL A 391 28.33 -40.26 31.17
C VAL A 391 27.56 -39.17 31.91
N SER A 392 27.09 -39.50 33.12
CA SER A 392 26.75 -38.55 34.15
C SER A 392 27.60 -38.87 35.37
N LEU A 393 28.66 -38.08 35.56
CA LEU A 393 29.18 -37.63 36.84
C LEU A 393 29.77 -36.24 36.63
#